data_AF-H5YBA5-F1
#
_entry.id   AF-H5YBA5-F1
#
_cell.length_a   1.000
_cell.length_b   1.000
_cell.length_c   1.000
_cell.angle_alpha   90.00
_cell.angle_beta   90.00
_cell.angle_gamma   90.00
#
_symmetry.space_group_name_H-M   'P 1'
#
loop_
_entity.id
_entity.type
_entity.pdbx_description
1 polymer ?
#
loop_
_entity_poly.entity_id
_entity_poly.type
_entity_poly.pdbx_seq_one_letter_code
_entity_poly.pdbx_strand_id
1 'polypeptide(L)'
;MNRLQTIDVALDEMLVNLAAIVLRLSKPELTRTPEARRALAQSVHQYAVCAKRSSDPRVHELKSQLEETLKPSLRVVAKDGVKVS
;
A
#
# COMPACT_ATOMS: atom_id res chain seq x y z
N MET A 1 -32.08 13.50 -6.22
CA MET A 1 -30.67 13.03 -6.32
C MET A 1 -29.91 13.72 -5.19
N ASN A 2 -29.26 13.00 -4.26
CA ASN A 2 -28.26 13.56 -3.32
C ASN A 2 -27.73 12.54 -2.30
N ARG A 3 -28.50 11.52 -1.90
CA ARG A 3 -28.02 10.53 -0.91
C ARG A 3 -26.90 9.62 -1.41
N LEU A 4 -26.97 9.17 -2.67
CA LEU A 4 -25.95 8.30 -3.27
C LEU A 4 -24.59 9.02 -3.36
N GLN A 5 -24.59 10.28 -3.80
CA GLN A 5 -23.38 11.10 -3.84
C GLN A 5 -22.78 11.32 -2.45
N THR A 6 -23.60 11.52 -1.41
CA THR A 6 -23.10 11.60 -0.02
C THR A 6 -22.46 10.29 0.45
N ILE A 7 -23.00 9.14 0.04
CA ILE A 7 -22.42 7.83 0.37
C ILE A 7 -21.07 7.65 -0.33
N ASP A 8 -20.98 8.00 -1.61
CA ASP A 8 -19.73 7.89 -2.37
C ASP A 8 -18.61 8.74 -1.73
N VAL A 9 -18.92 9.99 -1.37
CA VAL A 9 -17.96 10.86 -0.66
C VAL A 9 -17.56 10.29 0.69
N ALA A 10 -18.50 9.74 1.46
CA ALA A 10 -18.17 9.13 2.75
C ALA A 10 -17.27 7.89 2.60
N LEU A 11 -17.52 7.07 1.57
CA LEU A 11 -16.66 5.93 1.25
C LEU A 11 -15.26 6.37 0.84
N ASP A 12 -15.14 7.42 0.02
CA ASP A 12 -13.84 7.97 -0.38
C ASP A 12 -13.06 8.49 0.84
N GLU A 13 -13.71 9.20 1.77
CA GLU A 13 -13.09 9.62 3.03
C GLU A 13 -12.66 8.43 3.91
N MET A 14 -13.47 7.36 3.97
CA MET A 14 -13.08 6.13 4.67
C MET A 14 -11.85 5.48 4.03
N LEU A 15 -11.75 5.48 2.70
CA LEU A 15 -10.57 4.97 1.98
C LEU A 15 -9.34 5.83 2.29
N VAL A 16 -9.45 7.16 2.29
CA VAL A 16 -8.35 8.05 2.66
C VAL A 16 -7.82 7.72 4.07
N ASN A 17 -8.73 7.59 5.04
CA ASN A 17 -8.38 7.27 6.42
C ASN A 17 -7.75 5.88 6.57
N LEU A 18 -8.30 4.87 5.87
CA LEU A 18 -7.75 3.52 5.87
C LEU A 18 -6.32 3.49 5.33
N ALA A 19 -6.07 4.16 4.20
CA ALA A 19 -4.73 4.23 3.64
C ALA A 19 -3.73 4.89 4.58
N ALA A 20 -4.12 5.97 5.26
CA ALA A 20 -3.27 6.62 6.26
C ALA A 20 -2.89 5.66 7.41
N ILE A 21 -3.81 4.80 7.84
CA ILE A 21 -3.52 3.76 8.84
C ILE A 21 -2.55 2.71 8.28
N VAL A 22 -2.80 2.20 7.08
CA VAL A 22 -1.94 1.18 6.46
C VAL A 22 -0.52 1.71 6.22
N LEU A 23 -0.36 2.98 5.81
CA LEU A 23 0.94 3.65 5.68
C LEU A 23 1.70 3.75 7.02
N ARG A 24 0.98 3.95 8.14
CA ARG A 24 1.62 3.93 9.46
C ARG A 24 2.08 2.52 9.84
N LEU A 25 1.32 1.49 9.44
CA LEU A 25 1.64 0.09 9.69
C LEU A 25 2.73 -0.46 8.75
N SER A 26 2.97 0.19 7.60
CA SER A 26 4.00 -0.24 6.64
C SER A 26 5.44 0.05 7.08
N LYS A 27 5.61 0.71 8.24
CA LYS A 27 6.91 1.04 8.80
C LYS A 27 7.76 -0.22 9.00
N PRO A 28 9.05 -0.22 8.62
CA PRO A 28 9.91 -1.40 8.72
C PRO A 28 9.98 -1.98 10.13
N GLU A 29 9.82 -1.17 11.18
CA GLU A 29 9.80 -1.61 12.57
C GLU A 29 8.63 -2.55 12.89
N LEU A 30 7.51 -2.41 12.17
CA LEU A 30 6.28 -3.19 12.35
C LEU A 30 6.15 -4.34 11.34
N THR A 31 6.90 -4.32 10.24
CA THR A 31 6.84 -5.36 9.19
C THR A 31 8.13 -6.17 9.04
N ARG A 32 8.87 -6.39 10.15
CA ARG A 32 10.14 -7.13 10.14
C ARG A 32 9.95 -8.62 9.88
N THR A 33 8.81 -9.17 10.27
CA THR A 33 8.53 -10.61 10.10
C THR A 33 7.92 -10.89 8.73
N PRO A 34 8.19 -12.07 8.14
CA PRO A 34 7.55 -12.48 6.89
C PRO A 34 6.02 -12.45 6.96
N GLU A 35 5.45 -12.82 8.10
CA GLU A 35 4.01 -12.84 8.34
C GLU A 35 3.42 -11.42 8.32
N ALA A 36 4.05 -10.48 9.03
CA ALA A 36 3.61 -9.08 9.05
C ALA A 36 3.76 -8.43 7.67
N ARG A 37 4.83 -8.75 6.93
CA ARG A 37 5.03 -8.28 5.56
C ARG A 37 3.96 -8.82 4.61
N ARG A 38 3.57 -10.10 4.75
CA ARG A 38 2.47 -10.71 3.98
C ARG A 38 1.13 -10.06 4.31
N ALA A 39 0.84 -9.81 5.60
CA ALA A 39 -0.38 -9.14 6.03
C ALA A 39 -0.46 -7.71 5.45
N LEU A 40 0.64 -6.95 5.47
CA LEU A 40 0.71 -5.64 4.82
C LEU A 40 0.38 -5.73 3.33
N ALA A 41 1.01 -6.68 2.62
CA ALA A 41 0.77 -6.86 1.18
C ALA A 41 -0.71 -7.17 0.87
N GLN A 42 -1.37 -7.97 1.70
CA GLN A 42 -2.81 -8.23 1.57
C GLN A 42 -3.65 -6.97 1.80
N SER A 43 -3.35 -6.19 2.82
CA SER A 43 -4.05 -4.92 3.11
C SER A 43 -3.91 -3.92 1.95
N VAL A 44 -2.69 -3.77 1.41
CA VAL A 44 -2.42 -2.90 0.25
C VAL A 44 -3.17 -3.40 -0.99
N HIS A 45 -3.19 -4.71 -1.23
CA HIS A 45 -3.92 -5.29 -2.36
C HIS A 45 -5.43 -5.02 -2.26
N GLN A 46 -6.03 -5.25 -1.09
CA GLN A 46 -7.44 -4.97 -0.84
C GLN A 46 -7.75 -3.48 -1.05
N TYR A 47 -6.90 -2.60 -0.52
CA TYR A 47 -7.02 -1.17 -0.74
C TYR A 47 -7.00 -0.81 -2.24
N ALA A 48 -6.04 -1.33 -2.99
CA ALA A 48 -5.91 -1.07 -4.42
C ALA A 48 -7.13 -1.53 -5.24
N VAL A 49 -7.76 -2.64 -4.84
CA VAL A 49 -9.02 -3.12 -5.46
C VAL A 49 -10.17 -2.13 -5.21
N CYS A 50 -10.30 -1.61 -3.99
CA CYS A 50 -11.31 -0.60 -3.67
C CYS A 50 -11.04 0.74 -4.36
N ALA A 51 -9.78 1.20 -4.34
CA ALA A 51 -9.34 2.46 -4.94
C ALA A 51 -9.65 2.56 -6.44
N LYS A 52 -9.63 1.45 -7.19
CA LYS A 52 -9.98 1.42 -8.62
C LYS A 52 -11.39 1.94 -8.94
N ARG A 53 -12.31 1.88 -7.97
CA ARG A 53 -13.70 2.33 -8.14
C ARG A 53 -13.96 3.74 -7.60
N SER A 54 -12.99 4.33 -6.91
CA SER A 54 -13.10 5.68 -6.36
C SER A 54 -12.83 6.73 -7.43
N SER A 55 -13.56 7.84 -7.36
CA SER A 55 -13.31 9.03 -8.20
C SER A 55 -12.41 10.05 -7.52
N ASP A 56 -12.03 9.83 -6.26
CA ASP A 56 -11.21 10.76 -5.49
C ASP A 56 -9.72 10.62 -5.86
N PRO A 57 -9.07 11.67 -6.37
CA PRO A 57 -7.65 11.63 -6.73
C PRO A 57 -6.74 11.32 -5.53
N ARG A 58 -7.13 11.67 -4.31
CA ARG A 58 -6.36 11.37 -3.08
C ARG A 58 -6.24 9.86 -2.87
N VAL A 59 -7.28 9.11 -3.19
CA VAL A 59 -7.32 7.65 -3.06
C VAL A 59 -6.35 6.99 -4.04
N HIS A 60 -6.24 7.51 -5.27
CA HIS A 60 -5.29 7.01 -6.27
C HIS A 60 -3.84 7.32 -5.90
N GLU A 61 -3.57 8.52 -5.37
CA GLU A 61 -2.24 8.90 -4.88
C GLU A 61 -1.81 8.01 -3.71
N LEU A 62 -2.70 7.80 -2.72
CA LEU A 62 -2.45 6.93 -1.57
C LEU A 62 -2.24 5.48 -1.99
N LYS A 63 -2.97 5.00 -3.01
CA LYS A 63 -2.74 3.68 -3.59
C LYS A 63 -1.30 3.57 -4.11
N SER A 64 -0.84 4.54 -4.88
CA SER A 64 0.53 4.54 -5.41
C SER A 64 1.56 4.48 -4.28
N GLN A 65 1.39 5.33 -3.25
CA GLN A 65 2.29 5.33 -2.09
C GLN A 65 2.31 3.98 -1.36
N LEU A 66 1.14 3.37 -1.16
CA LEU A 66 1.04 2.04 -0.54
C LEU A 66 1.73 0.95 -1.37
N GLU A 67 1.57 0.97 -2.70
CA GLU A 67 2.24 0.03 -3.61
C GLU A 67 3.77 0.21 -3.56
N GLU A 68 4.28 1.45 -3.44
CA GLU A 68 5.72 1.69 -3.24
C GLU A 68 6.24 1.04 -1.95
N THR A 69 5.45 1.02 -0.87
CA THR A 69 5.89 0.40 0.40
C THR A 69 6.15 -1.10 0.28
N LEU A 70 5.54 -1.76 -0.72
CA LEU A 70 5.72 -3.19 -0.97
C LEU A 70 6.95 -3.50 -1.80
N LYS A 71 7.48 -2.53 -2.55
CA LYS A 71 8.66 -2.75 -3.39
C LYS A 71 9.81 -3.24 -2.53
N PRO A 72 10.49 -4.33 -2.92
CA PRO A 72 11.65 -4.80 -2.18
C PRO A 72 12.74 -3.73 -2.26
N SER A 73 13.31 -3.36 -1.11
CA SER A 73 14.55 -2.59 -1.06
C SER A 73 15.67 -3.51 -1.54
N LEU A 74 15.86 -3.58 -2.85
CA LEU A 74 16.92 -4.35 -3.47
C LEU A 74 18.27 -3.71 -3.08
N ARG A 75 18.94 -4.31 -2.10
CA ARG A 75 20.34 -3.99 -1.80
C ARG A 75 21.19 -4.91 -2.67
N VAL A 76 21.85 -4.34 -3.68
CA VAL A 76 22.83 -5.09 -4.49
C VAL A 76 23.98 -5.46 -3.54
N VAL A 77 24.09 -6.73 -3.19
CA VAL A 77 25.26 -7.26 -2.47
C VAL A 77 26.18 -7.83 -3.55
N ALA A 78 27.27 -7.14 -3.86
CA ALA A 78 28.33 -7.72 -4.68
C ALA A 78 28.85 -8.95 -3.93
N LYS A 79 28.71 -10.14 -4.53
CA LYS A 79 29.32 -11.35 -4.00
C LYS A 79 30.81 -11.27 -4.32
N ASP A 80 31.65 -11.14 -3.31
CA ASP A 80 33.10 -11.08 -3.48
C ASP A 80 33.62 -12.25 -4.33
N GLY A 81 34.16 -11.93 -5.50
CA GLY A 81 35.39 -12.54 -6.00
C GLY A 81 35.39 -13.97 -6.56
N VAL A 82 34.26 -14.61 -6.87
CA VAL A 82 34.34 -15.93 -7.55
C VAL A 82 34.48 -15.74 -9.06
N LYS A 83 35.72 -15.76 -9.55
CA LYS A 83 36.03 -16.05 -10.97
C LYS A 83 35.53 -17.46 -11.28
N VAL A 84 34.48 -17.55 -12.09
CA VAL A 84 34.14 -18.81 -12.76
C VAL A 84 35.08 -18.93 -13.95
N SER A 85 35.93 -19.95 -13.93
CA SER A 85 36.80 -20.32 -15.05
C SER A 85 36.00 -20.97 -16.17
#